data_AF-A0A1Z8VKC2-F1
#
_entry.id   AF-A0A1Z8VKC2-F1
#
_cell.length_a   1.000
_cell.length_b   1.000
_cell.length_c   1.000
_cell.angle_alpha   90.00
_cell.angle_beta   90.00
_cell.angle_gamma   90.00
#
_symmetry.space_group_name_H-M   'P 1'
#
loop_
_entity.id
_entity.type
_entity.pdbx_description
1 polymer ?
#
loop_
_entity_poly.entity_id
_entity_poly.type
_entity_poly.pdbx_seq_one_letter_code
_entity_poly.pdbx_strand_id
1 'polypeptide(L)'
;MSEYSLFTSESVSEGHPDKIADQISDAVLDAIIARDKQARVACETLVKTGVAIVAGEISTSAWVDLEELVRRVITDIGYTSSDVGFDGETCGVLNLIGKQSIDIAQGVDRTKPEDQGAGDQGLMFGYATNETDSFMPAPIHYAHRLVERQAELRKNGMLPW
;
A
#
# COMPACT_ATOMS: atom_id res chain seq x y z
N MET A 1 18.05 -14.84 -36.70
CA MET A 1 17.03 -15.86 -36.34
C MET A 1 16.13 -15.21 -35.32
N SER A 2 14.83 -15.13 -35.57
CA SER A 2 13.87 -14.74 -34.52
C SER A 2 13.56 -15.99 -33.70
N GLU A 3 14.27 -16.18 -32.60
CA GLU A 3 13.79 -17.07 -31.54
C GLU A 3 12.66 -16.34 -30.81
N TYR A 4 11.48 -16.97 -30.77
CA TYR A 4 10.36 -16.47 -29.99
C TYR A 4 10.43 -17.12 -28.61
N SER A 5 10.50 -16.31 -27.56
CA SER A 5 10.39 -16.76 -26.17
C SER A 5 9.07 -16.28 -25.58
N LEU A 6 8.50 -17.08 -24.68
CA LEU A 6 7.32 -16.70 -23.90
C LEU A 6 7.78 -16.09 -22.58
N PHE A 7 7.23 -14.94 -22.23
CA PHE A 7 7.44 -14.28 -20.94
C PHE A 7 6.09 -13.86 -20.35
N THR A 8 5.91 -14.11 -19.06
CA THR A 8 4.64 -13.88 -18.37
C THR A 8 4.84 -12.96 -17.17
N SER A 9 3.86 -12.10 -16.94
CA SER A 9 3.74 -11.29 -15.72
C SER A 9 2.28 -11.23 -15.31
N GLU A 10 2.01 -10.90 -14.05
CA GLU A 10 0.67 -10.84 -13.49
C GLU A 10 0.44 -9.56 -12.70
N SER A 11 -0.83 -9.27 -12.42
CA SER A 11 -1.24 -8.20 -11.53
C SER A 11 -2.52 -8.59 -10.82
N VAL A 12 -2.82 -7.88 -9.74
CA VAL A 12 -4.00 -8.08 -8.91
C VAL A 12 -4.71 -6.74 -8.71
N SER A 13 -6.02 -6.78 -8.52
CA SER A 13 -6.81 -5.56 -8.30
C SER A 13 -6.59 -4.97 -6.91
N GLU A 14 -7.08 -3.75 -6.72
CA GLU A 14 -7.16 -3.07 -5.42
C GLU A 14 -7.91 -3.87 -4.33
N GLY A 15 -8.76 -4.82 -4.73
CA GLY A 15 -9.50 -5.68 -3.80
C GLY A 15 -8.74 -6.94 -3.37
N HIS A 16 -7.55 -7.21 -3.93
CA HIS A 16 -6.73 -8.32 -3.46
C HIS A 16 -6.28 -8.07 -2.01
N PRO A 17 -6.39 -9.03 -1.07
CA PRO A 17 -6.14 -8.79 0.35
C PRO A 17 -4.76 -8.19 0.63
N ASP A 18 -3.72 -8.64 -0.08
CA ASP A 18 -2.38 -8.05 0.06
C ASP A 18 -2.34 -6.59 -0.43
N LYS A 19 -3.09 -6.24 -1.48
CA LYS A 19 -3.20 -4.85 -1.94
C LYS A 19 -4.10 -3.99 -1.07
N ILE A 20 -5.07 -4.56 -0.36
CA ILE A 20 -5.81 -3.85 0.69
C ILE A 20 -4.85 -3.49 1.82
N ALA A 21 -3.99 -4.42 2.25
CA ALA A 21 -2.98 -4.17 3.26
C ALA A 21 -2.01 -3.06 2.85
N ASP A 22 -1.47 -3.12 1.62
CA ASP A 22 -0.60 -2.07 1.07
C ASP A 22 -1.32 -0.70 1.10
N GLN A 23 -2.56 -0.62 0.60
CA GLN A 23 -3.32 0.63 0.56
C GLN A 23 -3.64 1.20 1.95
N ILE A 24 -3.94 0.34 2.92
CA ILE A 24 -4.14 0.79 4.31
C ILE A 24 -2.85 1.37 4.88
N SER A 25 -1.73 0.65 4.72
CA SER A 25 -0.42 1.10 5.20
C SER A 25 -0.02 2.46 4.60
N ASP A 26 -0.19 2.62 3.29
CA ASP A 26 0.11 3.88 2.60
C ASP A 26 -0.89 4.99 2.98
N ALA A 27 -2.16 4.68 3.21
CA ALA A 27 -3.13 5.67 3.68
C ALA A 27 -2.78 6.20 5.08
N VAL A 28 -2.25 5.34 5.96
CA VAL A 28 -1.72 5.74 7.27
C VAL A 28 -0.50 6.65 7.10
N LEU A 29 0.44 6.28 6.23
CA LEU A 29 1.59 7.11 5.87
C LEU A 29 1.12 8.50 5.40
N ASP A 30 0.23 8.56 4.41
CA ASP A 30 -0.30 9.79 3.83
C ASP A 30 -0.96 10.69 4.87
N ALA A 31 -1.83 10.12 5.71
CA ALA A 31 -2.53 10.85 6.76
C ALA A 31 -1.56 11.50 7.77
N ILE A 32 -0.46 10.81 8.08
CA ILE A 32 0.58 11.30 8.97
C ILE A 32 1.43 12.38 8.29
N ILE A 33 2.02 12.09 7.12
CA ILE A 33 2.94 13.02 6.46
C ILE A 33 2.23 14.26 5.90
N ALA A 34 0.91 14.23 5.74
CA ALA A 34 0.12 15.42 5.46
C ALA A 34 0.19 16.46 6.60
N ARG A 35 0.36 16.02 7.85
CA ARG A 35 0.37 16.85 9.06
C ARG A 35 1.77 17.04 9.63
N ASP A 36 2.62 16.02 9.52
CA ASP A 36 3.98 16.01 10.04
C ASP A 36 4.97 15.52 8.98
N LYS A 37 5.62 16.47 8.30
CA LYS A 37 6.57 16.18 7.21
C LYS A 37 7.87 15.51 7.67
N GLN A 38 8.13 15.49 8.97
CA GLN A 38 9.32 14.85 9.56
C GLN A 38 9.00 13.50 10.20
N ALA A 39 7.75 13.04 10.10
CA ALA A 39 7.34 11.76 10.65
C ALA A 39 8.17 10.60 10.09
N ARG A 40 8.42 9.60 10.94
CA ARG A 40 8.92 8.28 10.53
C ARG A 40 7.77 7.30 10.66
N VAL A 41 7.45 6.61 9.58
CA VAL A 41 6.32 5.67 9.51
C VAL A 41 6.83 4.35 8.92
N ALA A 42 6.77 3.30 9.74
CA ALA A 42 6.87 1.91 9.30
C ALA A 42 5.54 1.25 9.69
N CYS A 43 4.57 1.27 8.79
CA CYS A 43 3.21 0.81 9.04
C CYS A 43 2.96 -0.49 8.28
N GLU A 44 2.66 -1.55 9.01
CA GLU A 44 2.36 -2.87 8.49
C GLU A 44 0.88 -3.18 8.69
N THR A 45 0.25 -3.76 7.67
CA THR A 45 -1.17 -4.14 7.76
C THR A 45 -1.34 -5.62 7.48
N LEU A 46 -2.09 -6.31 8.34
CA LEU A 46 -2.56 -7.67 8.11
C LEU A 46 -4.08 -7.65 7.97
N VAL A 47 -4.58 -8.17 6.84
CA VAL A 47 -6.03 -8.30 6.59
C VAL A 47 -6.44 -9.76 6.59
N LYS A 48 -7.50 -10.08 7.35
CA LYS A 48 -8.14 -11.40 7.32
C LYS A 48 -9.64 -11.26 7.54
N THR A 49 -10.37 -12.37 7.46
CA THR A 49 -11.82 -12.42 7.66
C THR A 49 -12.24 -11.69 8.94
N GLY A 50 -12.98 -10.60 8.77
CA GLY A 50 -13.53 -9.80 9.87
C GLY A 50 -12.54 -8.91 10.61
N VAL A 51 -11.27 -8.79 10.17
CA VAL A 51 -10.28 -7.97 10.88
C VAL A 51 -9.22 -7.34 9.95
N ALA A 52 -8.90 -6.07 10.23
CA ALA A 52 -7.69 -5.40 9.78
C ALA A 52 -6.82 -5.06 11.00
N ILE A 53 -5.58 -5.54 11.00
CA ILE A 53 -4.60 -5.29 12.06
C ILE A 53 -3.56 -4.32 11.50
N VAL A 54 -3.42 -3.16 12.14
CA VAL A 54 -2.42 -2.14 11.80
C VAL A 54 -1.35 -2.17 12.88
N ALA A 55 -0.09 -2.37 12.50
CA ALA A 55 1.05 -2.56 13.39
C ALA A 55 2.29 -1.84 12.86
N GLY A 56 3.40 -1.92 13.61
CA GLY A 56 4.70 -1.36 13.26
C GLY A 56 5.09 -0.18 14.14
N GLU A 57 6.04 0.62 13.69
CA GLU A 57 6.61 1.72 14.46
C GLU A 57 6.37 3.07 13.80
N ILE A 58 5.78 3.99 14.57
CA ILE A 58 5.49 5.35 14.12
C ILE A 58 6.04 6.36 15.11
N SER A 59 6.83 7.31 14.58
CA SER A 59 7.29 8.50 15.29
C SER A 59 6.72 9.73 14.61
N THR A 60 5.73 10.36 15.24
CA THR A 60 5.08 11.57 14.72
C THR A 60 4.42 12.38 15.84
N SER A 61 4.22 13.67 15.58
CA SER A 61 3.37 14.57 16.35
C SER A 61 1.91 14.61 15.86
N ALA A 62 1.63 14.02 14.69
CA ALA A 62 0.29 13.99 14.12
C ALA A 62 -0.64 13.05 14.90
N TRP A 63 -1.89 13.48 15.06
CA TRP A 63 -2.98 12.60 15.45
C TRP A 63 -3.75 12.15 14.21
N VAL A 64 -4.01 10.86 14.09
CA VAL A 64 -4.78 10.25 12.99
C VAL A 64 -5.80 9.30 13.60
N ASP A 65 -7.06 9.42 13.16
CA ASP A 65 -8.10 8.43 13.47
C ASP A 65 -7.87 7.19 12.58
N LEU A 66 -7.16 6.21 13.12
CA LEU A 66 -6.83 4.99 12.40
C LEU A 66 -8.07 4.15 12.10
N GLU A 67 -9.06 4.13 12.99
CA GLU A 67 -10.25 3.33 12.77
C GLU A 67 -11.05 3.90 11.58
N GLU A 68 -11.37 5.20 11.62
CA GLU A 68 -12.10 5.85 10.53
C GLU A 68 -11.34 5.74 9.19
N LEU A 69 -10.01 5.93 9.22
CA LEU A 69 -9.16 5.84 8.04
C LEU A 69 -9.17 4.45 7.41
N VAL A 70 -8.94 3.41 8.22
CA VAL A 70 -8.90 2.00 7.75
C VAL A 70 -10.26 1.60 7.17
N ARG A 71 -11.35 1.92 7.87
CA ARG A 71 -12.71 1.62 7.39
C ARG A 71 -12.98 2.27 6.05
N ARG A 72 -12.65 3.57 5.91
CA ARG A 72 -12.83 4.32 4.66
C ARG A 72 -12.06 3.68 3.50
N VAL A 73 -10.80 3.29 3.71
CA VAL A 73 -10.00 2.63 2.67
C VAL A 73 -10.67 1.32 2.22
N ILE A 74 -11.15 0.50 3.16
CA ILE A 74 -11.83 -0.77 2.86
C ILE A 74 -13.12 -0.53 2.08
N THR A 75 -13.93 0.46 2.48
CA THR A 75 -15.19 0.80 1.79
C THR A 75 -14.96 1.42 0.42
N ASP A 76 -13.92 2.26 0.25
CA ASP A 76 -13.58 2.91 -1.02
C ASP A 76 -13.08 1.89 -2.07
N ILE A 77 -12.46 0.80 -1.62
CA ILE A 77 -12.13 -0.36 -2.46
C ILE A 77 -13.41 -1.09 -2.90
N GLY A 78 -14.45 -1.10 -2.06
CA GLY A 78 -15.77 -1.67 -2.37
C GLY A 78 -16.19 -2.83 -1.48
N TYR A 79 -15.50 -3.07 -0.37
CA TYR A 79 -15.92 -4.03 0.65
C TYR A 79 -16.91 -3.38 1.62
N THR A 80 -18.17 -3.29 1.19
CA THR A 80 -19.24 -2.55 1.90
C THR A 80 -20.39 -3.46 2.38
N SER A 81 -20.23 -4.78 2.30
CA SER A 81 -21.23 -5.75 2.76
C SER A 81 -20.58 -7.08 3.13
N SER A 82 -21.08 -7.72 4.17
CA SER A 82 -20.66 -9.08 4.53
C SER A 82 -20.94 -10.11 3.44
N ASP A 83 -21.83 -9.82 2.48
CA ASP A 83 -22.15 -10.68 1.34
C ASP A 83 -20.94 -10.93 0.42
N VAL A 84 -19.99 -9.98 0.36
CA VAL A 84 -18.75 -10.12 -0.41
C VAL A 84 -17.60 -10.70 0.43
N GLY A 85 -17.89 -11.17 1.66
CA GLY A 85 -16.95 -11.85 2.55
C GLY A 85 -16.07 -10.94 3.41
N PHE A 86 -16.17 -9.62 3.24
CA PHE A 86 -15.49 -8.61 4.05
C PHE A 86 -16.23 -7.27 3.98
N ASP A 87 -16.26 -6.52 5.07
CA ASP A 87 -17.09 -5.33 5.22
C ASP A 87 -16.40 -4.29 6.11
N GLY A 88 -16.06 -3.14 5.54
CA GLY A 88 -15.39 -2.04 6.23
C GLY A 88 -16.22 -1.44 7.37
N GLU A 89 -17.56 -1.53 7.33
CA GLU A 89 -18.43 -0.98 8.37
C GLU A 89 -18.50 -1.88 9.60
N THR A 90 -18.22 -3.18 9.45
CA THR A 90 -18.41 -4.18 10.52
C THR A 90 -17.13 -4.90 10.93
N CYS A 91 -16.06 -4.84 10.14
CA CYS A 91 -14.79 -5.48 10.49
C CYS A 91 -14.19 -4.86 11.76
N GLY A 92 -13.45 -5.66 12.54
CA GLY A 92 -12.62 -5.17 13.62
C GLY A 92 -11.38 -4.44 13.08
N VAL A 93 -11.02 -3.32 13.69
CA VAL A 93 -9.75 -2.63 13.43
C VAL A 93 -8.89 -2.72 14.69
N LEU A 94 -7.77 -3.43 14.61
CA LEU A 94 -6.84 -3.59 15.73
C LEU A 94 -5.62 -2.72 15.50
N ASN A 95 -5.37 -1.79 16.42
CA ASN A 95 -4.17 -0.96 16.41
C ASN A 95 -3.12 -1.52 17.37
N LEU A 96 -1.99 -1.93 16.82
CA LEU A 96 -0.80 -2.44 17.51
C LEU A 96 0.45 -1.59 17.20
N ILE A 97 0.28 -0.31 16.85
CA ILE A 97 1.39 0.60 16.56
C ILE A 97 2.16 0.94 17.84
N GLY A 98 3.48 0.77 17.76
CA GLY A 98 4.44 1.18 18.78
C GLY A 98 5.21 2.45 18.40
N LYS A 99 6.03 2.94 19.35
CA LYS A 99 7.03 3.97 19.05
C LYS A 99 8.26 3.34 18.40
N GLN A 100 8.92 4.08 17.53
CA GLN A 100 10.20 3.67 16.96
C GLN A 100 11.25 3.43 18.05
N SER A 101 12.08 2.39 17.85
CA SER A 101 13.21 2.09 18.73
C SER A 101 14.19 3.27 18.77
N ILE A 102 14.62 3.65 19.98
CA ILE A 102 15.60 4.72 20.21
C ILE A 102 16.95 4.35 19.59
N ASP A 103 17.32 3.07 19.59
CA ASP A 103 18.60 2.60 19.04
C ASP A 103 18.64 2.79 17.51
N ILE A 104 17.49 2.58 16.84
CA ILE A 104 17.32 2.85 15.40
C ILE A 104 17.33 4.36 15.16
N ALA A 105 16.59 5.13 15.96
CA ALA A 105 16.52 6.58 15.83
C ALA A 105 17.91 7.23 15.94
N GLN A 106 18.76 6.80 16.88
CA GLN A 106 20.13 7.30 16.99
C GLN A 106 21.00 6.96 15.76
N GLY A 107 20.80 5.77 15.19
CA GLY A 107 21.47 5.33 13.98
C GLY A 107 21.10 6.15 12.75
N VAL A 108 19.87 6.67 12.70
CA VAL A 108 19.28 7.30 11.51
C VAL A 108 19.21 8.83 11.62
N ASP A 109 18.94 9.40 12.79
CA ASP A 109 18.66 10.82 12.93
C ASP A 109 19.93 11.67 12.79
N ARG A 110 19.84 12.66 11.91
CA ARG A 110 20.93 13.58 11.58
C ARG A 110 20.40 15.00 11.52
N THR A 111 21.22 15.95 11.95
CA THR A 111 20.85 17.38 11.96
C THR A 111 20.73 17.95 10.56
N LYS A 112 21.48 17.40 9.61
CA LYS A 112 21.52 17.83 8.22
C LYS A 112 20.95 16.74 7.31
N PRO A 113 20.03 17.06 6.38
CA PRO A 113 19.46 16.09 5.45
C PRO A 113 20.52 15.37 4.60
N GLU A 114 21.60 16.04 4.23
CA GLU A 114 22.69 15.47 3.43
C GLU A 114 23.51 14.39 4.18
N ASP A 115 23.46 14.38 5.51
CA ASP A 115 24.17 13.40 6.34
C ASP A 115 23.31 12.15 6.61
N GLN A 116 22.05 12.12 6.13
CA GLN A 116 21.08 11.06 6.38
C GLN A 116 21.57 9.73 5.78
N GLY A 117 21.88 8.77 6.66
CA GLY A 117 22.20 7.40 6.27
C GLY A 117 20.96 6.59 5.89
N ALA A 118 21.16 5.40 5.33
CA ALA A 118 20.10 4.45 5.06
C ALA A 118 19.40 4.01 6.36
N GLY A 119 18.09 3.78 6.29
CA GLY A 119 17.31 3.27 7.43
C GLY A 119 17.57 1.79 7.74
N ASP A 120 18.01 1.03 6.74
CA ASP A 120 18.43 -0.36 6.85
C ASP A 120 19.42 -0.71 5.71
N GLN A 121 20.08 -1.86 5.81
CA GLN A 121 20.85 -2.45 4.71
C GLN A 121 19.93 -2.94 3.59
N GLY A 122 20.38 -2.83 2.33
CA GLY A 122 19.57 -3.29 1.20
C GLY A 122 20.27 -3.22 -0.15
N LEU A 123 19.60 -3.79 -1.15
CA LEU A 123 20.00 -3.75 -2.56
C LEU A 123 18.79 -3.30 -3.39
N MET A 124 19.00 -2.40 -4.34
CA MET A 124 17.94 -1.82 -5.16
C MET A 124 18.30 -1.98 -6.64
N PHE A 125 17.30 -2.32 -7.46
CA PHE A 125 17.42 -2.39 -8.91
C PHE A 125 16.43 -1.43 -9.56
N GLY A 126 16.91 -0.66 -10.54
CA GLY A 126 16.06 0.12 -11.44
C GLY A 126 16.04 -0.54 -12.81
N TYR A 127 14.89 -0.54 -13.47
CA TYR A 127 14.72 -1.07 -14.82
C TYR A 127 13.87 -0.13 -15.67
N ALA A 128 14.20 -0.01 -16.95
CA ALA A 128 13.43 0.72 -17.94
C ALA A 128 13.63 0.08 -19.32
N THR A 129 12.58 0.06 -20.15
CA THR A 129 12.59 -0.49 -21.52
C THR A 129 11.63 0.31 -22.39
N ASN A 130 11.93 0.49 -23.68
CA ASN A 130 11.10 1.28 -24.59
C ASN A 130 9.97 0.49 -25.26
N GLU A 131 9.64 -0.70 -24.74
CA GLU A 131 8.53 -1.53 -25.22
C GLU A 131 7.15 -0.88 -25.04
N THR A 132 7.04 0.08 -24.12
CA THR A 132 5.82 0.87 -23.86
C THR A 132 6.16 2.34 -23.63
N ASP A 133 5.17 3.23 -23.79
CA ASP A 133 5.34 4.68 -23.59
C ASP A 133 5.64 5.06 -22.12
N SER A 134 5.30 4.19 -21.17
CA SER A 134 5.64 4.36 -19.75
C SER A 134 7.01 3.80 -19.38
N PHE A 135 7.82 3.40 -20.37
CA PHE A 135 9.12 2.77 -20.21
C PHE A 135 9.13 1.48 -19.37
N MET A 136 8.02 0.73 -19.34
CA MET A 136 7.85 -0.52 -18.59
C MET A 136 7.81 -1.73 -19.52
N PRO A 137 8.19 -2.93 -19.03
CA PRO A 137 8.02 -4.16 -19.81
C PRO A 137 6.56 -4.36 -20.20
N ALA A 138 6.31 -4.68 -21.47
CA ALA A 138 4.95 -4.87 -21.98
C ALA A 138 4.12 -5.87 -21.15
N PRO A 139 4.64 -7.04 -20.71
CA PRO A 139 3.85 -8.01 -19.96
C PRO A 139 3.25 -7.46 -18.66
N ILE A 140 4.04 -6.79 -17.82
CA ILE A 140 3.55 -6.23 -16.55
C ILE A 140 2.70 -4.97 -16.77
N HIS A 141 3.06 -4.14 -17.75
CA HIS A 141 2.27 -2.96 -18.12
C HIS A 141 0.83 -3.36 -18.46
N TYR A 142 0.64 -4.33 -19.36
CA TYR A 142 -0.70 -4.75 -19.77
C TYR A 142 -1.45 -5.50 -18.66
N ALA A 143 -0.77 -6.30 -17.83
CA ALA A 143 -1.40 -6.91 -16.66
C ALA A 143 -1.99 -5.85 -15.72
N HIS A 144 -1.26 -4.76 -15.44
CA HIS A 144 -1.76 -3.63 -14.65
C HIS A 144 -2.95 -2.94 -15.31
N ARG A 145 -2.88 -2.64 -16.63
CA ARG A 145 -3.98 -1.98 -17.34
C ARG A 145 -5.26 -2.83 -17.35
N LEU A 146 -5.15 -4.16 -17.38
CA LEU A 146 -6.30 -5.06 -17.30
C LEU A 146 -7.02 -4.97 -15.94
N VAL A 147 -6.28 -5.05 -14.83
CA VAL A 147 -6.89 -4.96 -13.48
C VAL A 147 -7.40 -3.55 -13.16
N GLU A 148 -6.72 -2.51 -13.64
CA GLU A 148 -7.16 -1.11 -13.54
C GLU A 148 -8.49 -0.94 -14.27
N ARG A 149 -8.59 -1.40 -15.52
CA ARG A 149 -9.83 -1.33 -16.28
C ARG A 149 -10.96 -2.13 -15.64
N GLN A 150 -10.66 -3.30 -15.08
CA GLN A 150 -11.64 -4.10 -14.35
C GLN A 150 -12.18 -3.35 -13.13
N ALA A 151 -11.32 -2.69 -12.36
CA ALA A 151 -11.72 -1.87 -11.21
C ALA A 151 -12.58 -0.67 -11.63
N GLU A 152 -12.21 0.04 -12.70
CA GLU A 152 -12.99 1.15 -13.25
C GLU A 152 -14.43 0.73 -13.60
N LEU A 153 -14.58 -0.38 -14.34
CA LEU A 153 -15.87 -0.89 -14.80
C LEU A 153 -16.77 -1.35 -13.66
N ARG A 154 -16.18 -1.88 -12.58
CA ARG A 154 -16.89 -2.23 -11.36
C ARG A 154 -17.34 -0.97 -10.61
N LYS A 155 -16.43 -0.03 -10.37
CA LYS A 155 -16.69 1.20 -9.60
C LYS A 155 -17.69 2.14 -10.28
N ASN A 156 -17.71 2.19 -11.61
CA ASN A 156 -18.68 3.01 -12.34
C ASN A 156 -20.02 2.29 -12.62
N GLY A 157 -20.18 1.05 -12.17
CA GLY A 157 -21.41 0.28 -12.29
C GLY A 157 -21.72 -0.25 -13.70
N MET A 158 -20.81 -0.13 -14.66
CA MET A 158 -20.98 -0.70 -16.01
C MET A 158 -21.04 -2.23 -15.97
N LEU A 159 -20.24 -2.84 -15.10
CA LEU A 159 -20.29 -4.27 -14.77
C LEU A 159 -20.56 -4.38 -13.26
N PRO A 160 -21.83 -4.48 -12.83
CA PRO A 160 -22.22 -4.37 -11.42
C PRO A 160 -22.08 -5.66 -10.60
N TRP A 161 -21.69 -6.77 -11.24
CA TRP A 161 -21.41 -8.05 -10.62
C TRP A 161 -19.94 -8.15 -10.22
#